data_AF-A0A6U4I439-F1
#
_entry.id   AF-A0A6U4I439-F1
#
_cell.length_a   1.000
_cell.length_b   1.000
_cell.length_c   1.000
_cell.angle_alpha   90.00
_cell.angle_beta   90.00
_cell.angle_gamma   90.00
#
_symmetry.space_group_name_H-M   'P 1'
#
loop_
_entity.id
_entity.type
_entity.pdbx_description
1 polymer ?
#
loop_
_entity_poly.entity_id
_entity_poly.type
_entity_poly.pdbx_seq_one_letter_code
_entity_poly.pdbx_strand_id
1 'polypeptide(L)'
;MARTLSSEKYTAAIVEALDPRVKDKAALARFQDMNPPGDMRQGTEICMELRGDTLYYMIGGRAIGSIQSEELTAALADVYFGSDPVSPPARADACKRISAGL
;
A
#
# COMPACT_ATOMS: atom_id res chain seq x y z
N MET A 1 -6.16 2.45 10.71
CA MET A 1 -7.02 3.54 10.21
C MET A 1 -7.38 4.45 11.37
N ALA A 2 -7.12 5.76 11.25
CA ALA A 2 -7.39 6.72 12.33
C ALA A 2 -8.87 7.11 12.47
N ARG A 3 -9.67 6.88 11.42
CA ARG A 3 -11.12 7.11 11.35
C ARG A 3 -11.75 6.05 10.45
N THR A 4 -13.07 5.89 10.54
CA THR A 4 -13.82 5.07 9.58
C THR A 4 -13.66 5.63 8.16
N LEU A 5 -13.39 4.75 7.19
CA LEU A 5 -13.20 5.07 5.78
C LEU A 5 -13.81 3.97 4.94
N SER A 6 -14.51 4.31 3.85
CA SER A 6 -15.01 3.27 2.95
C SER A 6 -13.85 2.58 2.23
N SER A 7 -13.98 1.27 2.03
CA SER A 7 -12.99 0.45 1.33
C SER A 7 -12.72 1.00 -0.08
N GLU A 8 -13.76 1.49 -0.74
CA GLU A 8 -13.68 2.14 -2.05
C GLU A 8 -12.82 3.41 -2.01
N LYS A 9 -13.03 4.31 -1.05
CA LYS A 9 -12.25 5.55 -0.94
C LYS A 9 -10.78 5.27 -0.64
N TYR A 10 -10.53 4.31 0.24
CA TYR A 10 -9.18 3.85 0.51
C TYR A 10 -8.52 3.29 -0.75
N THR A 11 -9.21 2.37 -1.44
CA THR A 11 -8.68 1.70 -2.64
C THR A 11 -8.43 2.70 -3.75
N ALA A 12 -9.36 3.62 -4.00
CA ALA A 12 -9.21 4.70 -4.98
C ALA A 12 -7.98 5.57 -4.69
N ALA A 13 -7.76 5.97 -3.44
CA ALA A 13 -6.60 6.79 -3.09
C ALA A 13 -5.27 6.06 -3.32
N ILE A 14 -5.20 4.76 -3.02
CA ILE A 14 -3.98 3.96 -3.29
C ILE A 14 -3.80 3.77 -4.80
N VAL A 15 -4.87 3.45 -5.54
CA VAL A 15 -4.83 3.28 -7.00
C VAL A 15 -4.43 4.59 -7.69
N GLU A 16 -4.93 5.74 -7.26
CA GLU A 16 -4.54 7.06 -7.77
C GLU A 16 -3.04 7.33 -7.59
N ALA A 17 -2.47 6.93 -6.46
CA ALA A 17 -1.04 7.04 -6.21
C ALA A 17 -0.21 6.07 -7.07
N LEU A 18 -0.73 4.87 -7.34
CA LEU A 18 -0.03 3.83 -8.09
C LEU A 18 -0.17 3.96 -9.61
N ASP A 19 -1.29 4.44 -10.11
CA ASP A 19 -1.60 4.50 -11.55
C ASP A 19 -0.51 5.16 -12.42
N PRO A 20 0.07 6.32 -12.04
CA PRO A 20 1.14 6.93 -12.83
C PRO A 20 2.47 6.16 -12.75
N ARG A 21 2.63 5.26 -11.77
CA ARG A 21 3.86 4.52 -11.47
C ARG A 21 3.84 3.08 -11.98
N VAL A 22 2.65 2.54 -12.27
CA VAL A 22 2.44 1.14 -12.69
C VAL A 22 1.92 1.09 -14.13
N LYS A 23 2.70 0.51 -15.03
CA LYS A 23 2.31 0.21 -16.41
C LYS A 23 1.50 -1.08 -16.51
N ASP A 24 1.78 -2.07 -15.68
CA ASP A 24 0.96 -3.28 -15.57
C ASP A 24 -0.41 -2.98 -14.94
N LYS A 25 -1.33 -2.56 -15.80
CA LYS A 25 -2.72 -2.27 -15.40
C LYS A 25 -3.48 -3.50 -14.92
N ALA A 26 -3.04 -4.71 -15.28
CA ALA A 26 -3.67 -5.94 -14.80
C ALA A 26 -3.31 -6.20 -13.33
N ALA A 27 -2.06 -5.95 -12.92
CA ALA A 27 -1.67 -6.01 -11.51
C ALA A 27 -2.41 -4.96 -10.66
N LEU A 28 -2.58 -3.75 -11.20
CA LEU A 28 -3.32 -2.68 -10.52
C LEU A 28 -4.81 -3.02 -10.36
N ALA A 29 -5.45 -3.56 -11.40
CA ALA A 29 -6.82 -4.05 -11.32
C ALA A 29 -6.98 -5.18 -10.30
N ARG A 30 -6.05 -6.14 -10.26
CA ARG A 30 -6.06 -7.21 -9.24
C ARG A 30 -5.96 -6.64 -7.83
N PHE A 31 -5.13 -5.62 -7.61
CA PHE A 31 -5.04 -4.96 -6.30
C PHE A 31 -6.36 -4.30 -5.90
N GLN A 32 -7.02 -3.64 -6.84
CA GLN A 32 -8.34 -3.05 -6.62
C GLN A 32 -9.37 -4.11 -6.23
N ASP A 33 -9.40 -5.24 -6.95
CA ASP A 33 -10.34 -6.34 -6.72
C ASP A 33 -10.11 -7.10 -5.40
N MET A 34 -8.93 -7.00 -4.80
CA MET A 34 -8.64 -7.63 -3.50
C MET A 34 -9.37 -6.96 -2.34
N ASN A 35 -9.75 -5.69 -2.46
CA ASN A 35 -10.35 -4.97 -1.34
C ASN A 35 -11.82 -5.35 -1.19
N PRO A 36 -12.23 -5.99 -0.06
CA PRO A 36 -13.62 -6.36 0.14
C PRO A 36 -14.50 -5.11 0.23
N PRO A 37 -15.77 -5.18 -0.22
CA PRO A 37 -16.69 -4.07 -0.08
C PRO A 37 -16.99 -3.81 1.40
N GLY A 38 -17.36 -2.57 1.72
CA GLY A 38 -17.75 -2.13 3.07
C GLY A 38 -16.83 -1.05 3.64
N ASP A 39 -16.95 -0.83 4.94
CA ASP A 39 -16.21 0.20 5.65
C ASP A 39 -15.04 -0.38 6.46
N MET A 40 -13.88 0.25 6.33
CA MET A 40 -12.75 0.06 7.22
C MET A 40 -13.01 0.87 8.49
N ARG A 41 -13.27 0.17 9.60
CA ARG A 41 -13.57 0.82 10.88
C ARG A 41 -12.33 1.52 11.43
N GLN A 42 -12.55 2.49 12.31
CA GLN A 42 -11.45 3.04 13.12
C GLN A 42 -10.71 1.90 13.84
N GLY A 43 -9.38 1.96 13.83
CA GLY A 43 -8.52 0.92 14.38
C GLY A 43 -8.21 -0.24 13.43
N THR A 44 -8.92 -0.38 12.29
CA THR A 44 -8.56 -1.40 11.29
C THR A 44 -7.16 -1.13 10.74
N GLU A 45 -6.29 -2.11 10.81
CA GLU A 45 -4.94 -2.05 10.23
C GLU A 45 -4.95 -2.62 8.81
N ILE A 46 -4.20 -1.97 7.93
CA ILE A 46 -3.89 -2.50 6.60
C ILE A 46 -2.40 -2.77 6.58
N CYS A 47 -2.02 -3.98 6.22
CA CYS A 47 -0.63 -4.38 6.11
C CYS A 47 -0.35 -4.80 4.66
N MET A 48 0.67 -4.16 4.08
CA MET A 48 1.23 -4.47 2.78
C MET A 48 2.66 -4.94 3.02
N GLU A 49 2.90 -6.24 2.85
CA GLU A 49 4.23 -6.81 3.01
C GLU A 49 4.83 -7.08 1.63
N LEU A 50 5.96 -6.43 1.35
CA LEU A 50 6.69 -6.59 0.09
C LEU A 50 7.82 -7.61 0.30
N ARG A 51 7.77 -8.73 -0.41
CA ARG A 51 8.81 -9.77 -0.42
C ARG A 51 9.31 -9.99 -1.84
N GLY A 52 10.40 -9.32 -2.19
CA GLY A 52 10.88 -9.31 -3.57
C GLY A 52 9.83 -8.72 -4.51
N ASP A 53 9.40 -9.51 -5.49
CA ASP A 53 8.38 -9.13 -6.47
C ASP A 53 6.94 -9.39 -5.99
N THR A 54 6.73 -9.86 -4.76
CA THR A 54 5.42 -10.27 -4.28
C THR A 54 4.90 -9.36 -3.17
N LEU A 55 3.69 -8.81 -3.38
CA LEU A 55 2.89 -8.13 -2.36
C LEU A 55 2.02 -9.15 -1.63
N TYR A 56 2.06 -9.18 -0.31
CA TYR A 56 1.09 -9.84 0.56
C TYR A 56 0.22 -8.80 1.23
N TYR A 57 -1.11 -8.97 1.15
CA TYR A 57 -2.07 -7.98 1.61
C TYR A 57 -2.94 -8.53 2.74
N MET A 58 -3.01 -7.79 3.84
CA MET A 58 -3.78 -8.15 5.02
C MET A 58 -4.62 -6.97 5.51
N ILE A 59 -5.83 -7.26 5.97
CA ILE A 59 -6.76 -6.28 6.55
C ILE A 59 -7.23 -6.80 7.91
N GLY A 60 -7.02 -6.01 8.97
CA GLY A 60 -7.41 -6.38 10.33
C GLY A 60 -6.82 -7.71 10.81
N GLY A 61 -5.57 -8.00 10.43
CA GLY A 61 -4.88 -9.25 10.74
C GLY A 61 -5.30 -10.46 9.90
N ARG A 62 -6.26 -10.32 8.98
CA ARG A 62 -6.67 -11.39 8.05
C ARG A 62 -5.92 -11.27 6.72
N ALA A 63 -5.34 -12.38 6.25
CA ALA A 63 -4.80 -12.49 4.90
C ALA A 63 -5.91 -12.37 3.86
N ILE A 64 -5.76 -11.41 2.94
CA ILE A 64 -6.67 -11.17 1.83
C ILE A 64 -6.15 -11.87 0.57
N GLY A 65 -4.84 -11.80 0.32
CA GLY A 65 -4.21 -12.50 -0.80
C GLY A 65 -2.82 -11.94 -1.11
N SER A 66 -2.31 -12.29 -2.29
CA SER A 66 -1.00 -11.85 -2.76
C SER A 66 -0.99 -11.57 -4.26
N ILE A 67 -0.14 -10.64 -4.69
CA ILE A 67 0.09 -10.31 -6.10
C ILE A 67 1.60 -10.39 -6.36
N GLN A 68 1.99 -11.22 -7.31
CA GLN A 68 3.34 -11.23 -7.85
C GLN A 68 3.43 -10.22 -8.99
N SER A 69 4.15 -9.13 -8.77
CA SER A 69 4.46 -8.08 -9.75
C SER A 69 5.59 -7.19 -9.20
N GLU A 70 6.76 -7.27 -9.84
CA GLU A 70 7.91 -6.42 -9.52
C GLU A 70 7.57 -4.93 -9.68
N GLU A 71 6.83 -4.58 -10.73
CA GLU A 71 6.44 -3.19 -10.99
C GLU A 71 5.50 -2.66 -9.90
N LEU A 72 4.49 -3.44 -9.50
CA LEU A 72 3.56 -3.03 -8.43
C LEU A 72 4.29 -2.89 -7.08
N THR A 73 5.17 -3.83 -6.74
CA THR A 73 5.91 -3.79 -5.48
C THR A 73 6.91 -2.63 -5.44
N ALA A 74 7.62 -2.37 -6.52
CA ALA A 74 8.49 -1.20 -6.65
C ALA A 74 7.71 0.12 -6.59
N ALA A 75 6.57 0.22 -7.29
CA ALA A 75 5.71 1.39 -7.25
C ALA A 75 5.13 1.65 -5.84
N LEU A 76 4.72 0.60 -5.13
CA LEU A 76 4.27 0.72 -3.73
C LEU A 76 5.39 1.23 -2.82
N ALA A 77 6.61 0.75 -2.97
CA ALA A 77 7.74 1.28 -2.22
C ALA A 77 8.00 2.77 -2.55
N ASP A 78 7.92 3.15 -3.83
CA ASP A 78 8.08 4.55 -4.27
C ASP A 78 7.01 5.48 -3.70
N VAL A 79 5.75 5.04 -3.63
CA VAL A 79 4.63 5.81 -3.04
C VAL A 79 4.92 6.23 -1.59
N TYR A 80 5.62 5.41 -0.80
CA TYR A 80 5.91 5.72 0.61
C TYR A 80 7.32 6.26 0.86
N PHE A 81 8.31 5.85 0.06
CA PHE A 81 9.72 6.14 0.32
C PHE A 81 10.46 6.84 -0.82
N GLY A 82 9.79 7.05 -1.95
CA GLY A 82 10.30 7.75 -3.13
C GLY A 82 10.51 9.25 -2.92
N SER A 83 10.67 9.97 -4.03
CA SER A 83 10.93 11.42 -4.00
C SER A 83 9.71 12.25 -3.58
N ASP A 84 8.50 11.78 -3.88
CA ASP A 84 7.23 12.42 -3.55
C ASP A 84 6.31 11.46 -2.76
N PRO A 85 6.58 11.26 -1.45
CA PRO A 85 5.90 10.26 -0.65
C PRO A 85 4.53 10.75 -0.16
N VAL A 86 3.55 9.85 -0.06
CA VAL A 86 2.23 10.15 0.50
C VAL A 86 2.25 10.52 2.00
N SER A 87 3.36 10.22 2.69
CA SER A 87 3.61 10.65 4.06
C SER A 87 5.06 11.10 4.23
N PRO A 88 5.38 12.36 3.92
CA PRO A 88 6.73 12.91 4.11
C PRO A 88 7.29 12.74 5.53
N PRO A 89 6.50 12.92 6.62
CA PRO A 89 6.97 12.66 7.97
C PRO A 89 7.38 11.20 8.21
N ALA A 90 6.61 10.23 7.69
CA ALA A 90 6.92 8.82 7.88
C ALA A 90 8.21 8.42 7.13
N ARG A 91 8.41 8.92 5.91
CA ARG A 91 9.67 8.73 5.17
C ARG A 91 10.86 9.32 5.93
N ALA A 92 10.73 10.55 6.44
CA ALA A 92 11.80 11.21 7.18
C ALA A 92 12.18 10.44 8.45
N ASP A 93 11.20 9.94 9.20
CA ASP A 93 11.45 9.10 10.38
C ASP A 93 12.16 7.79 9.99
N ALA A 94 11.68 7.08 8.97
CA ALA A 94 12.31 5.86 8.48
C ALA A 94 13.77 6.09 8.05
N CYS A 95 14.06 7.14 7.28
CA CYS A 95 15.42 7.47 6.85
C CYS A 95 16.33 7.80 8.04
N LYS A 96 15.83 8.55 9.03
CA LYS A 96 16.57 8.85 10.25
C LYS A 96 16.92 7.56 11.00
N ARG A 97 15.97 6.63 11.09
CA ARG A 97 16.15 5.37 11.80
C ARG A 97 17.18 4.48 11.12
N ILE A 98 17.06 4.28 9.81
CA ILE A 98 18.03 3.51 9.01
C ILE A 98 19.45 4.09 9.16
N SER A 99 19.58 5.42 9.12
CA SER A 99 20.88 6.09 9.29
C SER A 99 21.46 5.94 10.69
N ALA A 100 20.62 5.71 11.70
CA ALA A 100 21.02 5.47 13.08
C ALA A 100 21.32 3.98 13.38
N GLY A 101 21.25 3.10 12.39
CA GLY A 101 21.44 1.65 12.56
C GLY A 101 20.25 0.95 13.23
N LEU A 102 19.04 1.51 13.08
CA LEU A 102 17.79 0.86 13.47
C LEU A 102 17.26 -0.10 12.41
#